data_AF-A0A357G2B2-F1
#
_entry.id   AF-A0A357G2B2-F1
#
_cell.length_a   1.000
_cell.length_b   1.000
_cell.length_c   1.000
_cell.angle_alpha   90.00
_cell.angle_beta   90.00
_cell.angle_gamma   90.00
#
_symmetry.space_group_name_H-M   'P 1'
#
loop_
_entity.id
_entity.type
_entity.pdbx_description
1 polymer ?
#
loop_
_entity_poly.entity_id
_entity_poly.type
_entity_poly.pdbx_seq_one_letter_code
_entity_poly.pdbx_strand_id
1 'polypeptide(L)'
;MLALGCTLSIPVVAGYRSGEAVQQFKNLEAQTCIKPQSSPALTISLSEADMRDLHLANSYMNYLRGQGQNPGVVKSLYRASIKTGVNFELLLLKASMESDMGRFDAAEHSTARGVFQYIEPTWLILMNRYGGQIGYPGYARAIRISRREGFPYFKEEDKPLRDEILALRHDDNTAALIKAYQIIEETNVIAEYKRGKEVTATDHYIAHMLGLKLAKGFYALKNRNMRKPVAYLKNPQIREAVMLNKRFFYKDNRPLSAAQSYVQFEKSVQRELVKIENVARYNGNPACTYAQASIE
;
A
#
# COMPACT_ATOMS: atom_id res chain seq x y z
N MET A 1 42.72 27.14 13.82
CA MET A 1 43.89 26.41 14.31
C MET A 1 43.39 25.08 14.86
N LEU A 2 43.93 23.98 14.32
CA LEU A 2 43.89 22.57 14.79
C LEU A 2 42.55 21.80 14.82
N ALA A 3 42.50 20.80 13.93
CA ALA A 3 41.68 19.60 13.99
C ALA A 3 42.31 18.54 14.92
N LEU A 4 41.53 17.51 15.31
CA LEU A 4 41.86 16.09 15.63
C LEU A 4 40.57 15.47 16.23
N GLY A 5 39.85 14.51 15.59
CA GLY A 5 40.10 13.05 15.49
C GLY A 5 39.62 12.31 16.77
N CYS A 6 38.96 11.15 16.85
CA CYS A 6 38.60 10.07 15.93
C CYS A 6 37.65 9.03 16.62
N THR A 7 36.89 8.28 15.81
CA THR A 7 36.44 6.84 15.91
C THR A 7 35.37 6.28 16.89
N LEU A 8 34.26 5.87 16.26
CA LEU A 8 33.43 4.63 16.35
C LEU A 8 33.63 3.61 17.49
N SER A 9 32.49 3.09 17.99
CA SER A 9 32.26 1.64 18.14
C SER A 9 30.77 1.28 18.08
N ILE A 10 30.44 0.36 17.19
CA ILE A 10 29.14 -0.31 17.03
C ILE A 10 29.29 -1.73 17.56
N PRO A 11 28.42 -2.22 18.45
CA PRO A 11 28.03 -3.61 18.47
C PRO A 11 26.77 -3.78 17.63
N VAL A 12 26.86 -4.63 16.60
CA VAL A 12 25.70 -5.18 15.91
C VAL A 12 25.03 -6.16 16.87
N VAL A 13 23.76 -5.93 17.19
CA VAL A 13 22.86 -7.00 17.59
C VAL A 13 21.66 -6.95 16.65
N ALA A 14 21.43 -8.07 15.98
CA ALA A 14 20.28 -8.30 15.13
C ALA A 14 18.99 -8.27 15.95
N GLY A 15 17.95 -7.67 15.37
CA GLY A 15 16.57 -7.86 15.79
C GLY A 15 15.98 -6.76 16.67
N TYR A 16 14.68 -6.54 16.45
CA TYR A 16 13.74 -5.70 17.20
C TYR A 16 13.63 -4.21 16.84
N ARG A 17 12.64 -3.89 16.00
CA ARG A 17 11.74 -2.74 16.18
C ARG A 17 10.35 -3.05 15.62
N SER A 18 9.41 -3.47 16.48
CA SER A 18 7.97 -3.57 16.13
C SER A 18 7.02 -3.44 17.32
N GLY A 19 7.49 -3.51 18.57
CA GLY A 19 6.61 -3.43 19.76
C GLY A 19 6.28 -1.99 20.20
N GLU A 20 7.26 -1.10 20.23
CA GLU A 20 7.13 0.23 20.85
C GLU A 20 6.32 1.23 20.00
N ALA A 21 6.50 1.22 18.68
CA ALA A 21 5.72 2.06 17.77
C ALA A 21 4.23 1.68 17.77
N VAL A 22 3.91 0.39 17.91
CA VAL A 22 2.53 -0.10 18.00
C VAL A 22 1.89 0.32 19.34
N GLN A 23 2.65 0.33 20.43
CA GLN A 23 2.13 0.72 21.73
C GLN A 23 1.90 2.24 21.84
N GLN A 24 2.82 3.06 21.32
CA GLN A 24 2.59 4.51 21.20
C GLN A 24 1.38 4.82 20.31
N PHE A 25 1.22 4.09 19.20
CA PHE A 25 0.06 4.21 18.33
C PHE A 25 -1.27 3.89 19.02
N LYS A 26 -1.33 2.82 19.84
CA LYS A 26 -2.51 2.50 20.66
C LYS A 26 -2.79 3.58 21.72
N ASN A 27 -1.76 4.15 22.33
CA ASN A 27 -1.91 5.17 23.37
C ASN A 27 -2.43 6.51 22.82
N LEU A 28 -2.15 6.84 21.55
CA LEU A 28 -2.72 8.00 20.86
C LEU A 28 -4.24 7.89 20.61
N GLU A 29 -4.82 6.69 20.69
CA GLU A 29 -6.27 6.48 20.53
C GLU A 29 -7.06 6.73 21.81
N ALA A 30 -6.41 6.64 22.98
CA ALA A 30 -7.07 6.64 24.28
C ALA A 30 -7.15 8.03 24.93
N GLN A 31 -6.63 9.08 24.29
CA GLN A 31 -6.61 10.43 24.87
C GLN A 31 -7.66 11.32 24.21
N THR A 32 -8.91 11.21 24.67
CA THR A 32 -9.72 12.43 24.86
C THR A 32 -9.00 13.26 25.90
N CYS A 33 -8.76 14.55 25.64
CA CYS A 33 -8.01 15.50 26.46
C CYS A 33 -8.09 15.23 27.98
N ILE A 34 -7.16 14.44 28.52
CA ILE A 34 -6.92 14.28 29.96
C ILE A 34 -5.44 14.59 30.15
N LYS A 35 -5.17 15.57 31.01
CA LYS A 35 -3.83 16.02 31.39
C LYS A 35 -3.03 14.81 31.92
N PRO A 36 -1.84 14.50 31.38
CA PRO A 36 -1.11 13.30 31.78
C PRO A 36 -0.58 13.45 33.21
N GLN A 37 -0.93 12.49 34.08
CA GLN A 37 -0.24 12.28 35.35
C GLN A 37 1.09 11.56 35.11
N SER A 38 2.12 12.00 35.83
CA SER A 38 3.52 11.61 35.69
C SER A 38 3.75 10.11 35.91
N SER A 39 3.87 9.36 34.81
CA SER A 39 4.53 8.05 34.80
C SER A 39 6.00 8.25 34.37
N PRO A 40 6.95 7.44 34.88
CA PRO A 40 8.34 7.54 34.45
C PRO A 40 8.43 7.35 32.93
N ALA A 41 9.00 8.34 32.24
CA ALA A 41 9.04 8.38 30.79
C ALA A 41 10.01 7.30 30.26
N LEU A 42 9.46 6.26 29.62
CA LEU A 42 10.23 5.43 28.72
C LEU A 42 10.64 6.31 27.52
N THR A 43 11.92 6.67 27.44
CA THR A 43 12.45 7.42 26.29
C THR A 43 12.68 6.46 25.14
N ILE A 44 11.66 6.26 24.31
CA ILE A 44 11.76 5.51 23.06
C ILE A 44 12.36 6.42 21.99
N SER A 45 13.56 6.12 21.48
CA SER A 45 14.16 6.82 20.35
C SER A 45 13.71 6.22 19.03
N LEU A 46 12.77 6.89 18.35
CA LEU A 46 12.30 6.53 17.01
C LEU A 46 13.34 6.89 15.94
N SER A 47 13.40 6.12 14.86
CA SER A 47 14.21 6.53 13.70
C SER A 47 13.55 7.71 12.98
N GLU A 48 14.31 8.43 12.14
CA GLU A 48 13.75 9.52 11.32
C GLU A 48 12.60 9.04 10.41
N ALA A 49 12.74 7.84 9.84
CA ALA A 49 11.70 7.23 9.03
C ALA A 49 10.44 6.91 9.85
N ASP A 50 10.59 6.36 11.06
CA ASP A 50 9.46 6.07 11.95
C ASP A 50 8.73 7.36 12.37
N MET A 51 9.48 8.44 12.66
CA MET A 51 8.89 9.74 13.00
C MET A 51 8.11 10.32 11.81
N ARG A 52 8.66 10.21 10.59
CA ARG A 52 8.00 10.67 9.37
C ARG A 52 6.70 9.90 9.11
N ASP A 53 6.72 8.58 9.21
CA ASP A 53 5.55 7.74 8.95
C ASP A 53 4.48 7.94 10.04
N LEU A 54 4.88 8.13 11.31
CA LEU A 54 3.95 8.49 12.39
C LEU A 54 3.30 9.86 12.17
N HIS A 55 4.09 10.87 11.78
CA HIS A 55 3.57 12.20 11.46
C HIS A 55 2.58 12.14 10.29
N LEU A 56 2.92 11.40 9.23
CA LEU A 56 2.03 11.18 8.10
C LEU A 56 0.73 10.49 8.52
N ALA A 57 0.81 9.43 9.33
CA ALA A 57 -0.37 8.71 9.82
C ALA A 57 -1.31 9.62 10.62
N ASN A 58 -0.76 10.42 11.54
CA ASN A 58 -1.54 11.36 12.35
C ASN A 58 -2.21 12.44 11.50
N SER A 59 -1.46 13.03 10.56
CA SER A 59 -1.98 14.06 9.66
C SER A 59 -3.12 13.52 8.79
N TYR A 60 -2.96 12.30 8.27
CA TYR A 60 -3.97 11.68 7.43
C TYR A 60 -5.22 11.28 8.21
N MET A 61 -5.07 10.78 9.45
CA MET A 61 -6.22 10.55 10.34
C MET A 61 -7.01 11.83 10.61
N ASN A 62 -6.33 12.96 10.83
CA ASN A 62 -6.99 14.25 11.02
C ASN A 62 -7.70 14.73 9.76
N TYR A 63 -7.07 14.56 8.60
CA TYR A 63 -7.67 14.85 7.31
C TYR A 63 -8.96 14.05 7.10
N LEU A 64 -8.93 12.73 7.27
CA LEU A 64 -10.11 11.88 7.10
C LEU A 64 -11.23 12.24 8.09
N ARG A 65 -10.90 12.51 9.37
CA ARG A 65 -11.88 13.00 10.35
C ARG A 65 -12.57 14.29 9.89
N GLY A 66 -11.79 15.24 9.38
CA GLY A 66 -12.32 16.51 8.84
C GLY A 66 -13.21 16.33 7.61
N GLN A 67 -13.06 15.22 6.88
CA GLN A 67 -13.91 14.85 5.75
C GLN A 67 -15.11 13.96 6.16
N GLY A 68 -15.29 13.66 7.45
CA GLY A 68 -16.33 12.73 7.91
C GLY A 68 -16.08 11.27 7.51
N GLN A 69 -14.85 10.91 7.14
CA GLN A 69 -14.46 9.56 6.72
C GLN A 69 -13.87 8.77 7.90
N ASN A 70 -13.80 7.44 7.77
CA ASN A 70 -13.24 6.56 8.79
C ASN A 70 -11.70 6.72 8.90
N PRO A 71 -11.15 7.31 9.98
CA PRO A 71 -9.69 7.39 10.15
C PRO A 71 -9.07 6.03 10.51
N GLY A 72 -9.89 5.03 10.88
CA GLY A 72 -9.49 3.67 11.23
C GLY A 72 -8.67 2.96 10.15
N VAL A 73 -8.96 3.25 8.89
CA VAL A 73 -8.24 2.70 7.75
C VAL A 73 -6.73 3.02 7.81
N VAL A 74 -6.35 4.25 8.18
CA VAL A 74 -4.95 4.69 8.28
C VAL A 74 -4.22 3.89 9.34
N LYS A 75 -4.92 3.57 10.43
CA LYS A 75 -4.41 2.76 11.54
C LYS A 75 -4.08 1.34 11.09
N SER A 76 -4.98 0.73 10.32
CA SER A 76 -4.81 -0.60 9.76
C SER A 76 -3.63 -0.64 8.78
N LEU A 77 -3.49 0.37 7.92
CA LEU A 77 -2.35 0.51 7.01
C LEU A 77 -1.02 0.66 7.76
N TYR A 78 -0.98 1.51 8.79
CA TYR A 78 0.21 1.73 9.61
C TYR A 78 0.61 0.44 10.35
N ARG A 79 -0.36 -0.27 10.95
CA ARG A 79 -0.11 -1.58 11.58
C ARG A 79 0.42 -2.62 10.59
N ALA A 80 -0.12 -2.67 9.37
CA ALA A 80 0.37 -3.57 8.33
C ALA A 80 1.81 -3.21 7.90
N SER A 81 2.13 -1.93 7.77
CA SER A 81 3.50 -1.44 7.54
C SER A 81 4.47 -1.97 8.60
N ILE A 82 4.19 -1.68 9.89
CA ILE A 82 5.05 -2.12 11.00
C ILE A 82 5.19 -3.64 11.07
N LYS A 83 4.11 -4.40 10.80
CA LYS A 83 4.13 -5.87 10.86
C LYS A 83 4.93 -6.51 9.72
N THR A 84 4.96 -5.90 8.54
CA THR A 84 5.49 -6.53 7.32
C THR A 84 6.78 -5.89 6.80
N GLY A 85 7.11 -4.68 7.26
CA GLY A 85 8.20 -3.87 6.72
C GLY A 85 7.88 -3.18 5.39
N VAL A 86 6.66 -3.31 4.87
CA VAL A 86 6.23 -2.57 3.68
C VAL A 86 6.08 -1.10 4.01
N ASN A 87 6.64 -0.23 3.17
CA ASN A 87 6.58 1.21 3.35
C ASN A 87 5.12 1.72 3.53
N PHE A 88 4.88 2.50 4.59
CA PHE A 88 3.56 2.99 4.95
C PHE A 88 2.97 3.95 3.89
N GLU A 89 3.77 4.86 3.36
CA GLU A 89 3.35 5.79 2.30
C GLU A 89 2.93 5.04 1.03
N LEU A 90 3.57 3.93 0.68
CA LEU A 90 3.14 3.08 -0.44
C LEU A 90 1.77 2.43 -0.17
N LEU A 91 1.52 1.94 1.04
CA LEU A 91 0.20 1.40 1.41
C LEU A 91 -0.88 2.48 1.35
N LEU A 92 -0.57 3.68 1.86
CA LEU A 92 -1.44 4.85 1.83
C LEU A 92 -1.74 5.31 0.39
N LEU A 93 -0.71 5.40 -0.44
CA LEU A 93 -0.83 5.69 -1.86
C LEU A 93 -1.77 4.71 -2.56
N LYS A 94 -1.60 3.41 -2.34
CA LYS A 94 -2.49 2.42 -2.94
C LYS A 94 -3.92 2.60 -2.44
N ALA A 95 -4.15 2.74 -1.13
CA ALA A 95 -5.49 2.94 -0.59
C ALA A 95 -6.18 4.20 -1.18
N SER A 96 -5.42 5.29 -1.34
CA SER A 96 -5.91 6.52 -1.95
C SER A 96 -6.28 6.32 -3.43
N MET A 97 -5.40 5.67 -4.21
CA MET A 97 -5.63 5.44 -5.64
C MET A 97 -6.76 4.45 -5.94
N GLU A 98 -6.99 3.45 -5.09
CA GLU A 98 -8.00 2.41 -5.31
C GLU A 98 -9.41 2.85 -4.93
N SER A 99 -9.57 3.55 -3.80
CA SER A 99 -10.90 3.81 -3.21
C SER A 99 -11.06 5.18 -2.57
N ASP A 100 -10.05 6.05 -2.69
CA ASP A 100 -9.93 7.26 -1.86
C ASP A 100 -10.13 6.91 -0.38
N MET A 101 -9.31 5.99 0.12
CA MET A 101 -9.28 5.56 1.52
C MET A 101 -10.56 4.87 2.02
N GLY A 102 -11.30 4.23 1.12
CA GLY A 102 -12.54 3.53 1.39
C GLY A 102 -13.78 4.41 1.24
N ARG A 103 -13.65 5.66 0.77
CA ARG A 103 -14.81 6.55 0.52
C ARG A 103 -15.66 6.03 -0.62
N PHE A 104 -15.05 5.50 -1.68
CA PHE A 104 -15.80 5.03 -2.84
C PHE A 104 -16.37 3.64 -2.60
N ASP A 105 -17.69 3.55 -2.62
CA ASP A 105 -18.42 2.28 -2.58
C ASP A 105 -18.21 1.46 -3.85
N ALA A 106 -18.61 0.19 -3.76
CA ALA A 106 -18.60 -0.75 -4.87
C ALA A 106 -19.19 -0.16 -6.16
N ALA A 107 -18.48 -0.31 -7.28
CA ALA A 107 -19.11 -0.08 -8.58
C ALA A 107 -20.27 -1.09 -8.76
N GLU A 108 -21.45 -0.62 -9.17
CA GLU A 108 -22.69 -1.42 -9.28
C GLU A 108 -22.52 -2.72 -10.10
N HIS A 109 -21.57 -2.74 -11.02
CA HIS A 109 -21.28 -3.88 -11.90
C HIS A 109 -20.00 -4.65 -11.51
N SER A 110 -19.48 -4.47 -10.30
CA SER A 110 -18.25 -5.11 -9.82
C SER A 110 -18.42 -5.75 -8.45
N THR A 111 -17.68 -6.84 -8.24
CA THR A 111 -17.54 -7.45 -6.92
C THR A 111 -16.52 -6.73 -6.05
N ALA A 112 -15.87 -5.66 -6.52
CA ALA A 112 -14.88 -4.90 -5.77
C ALA A 112 -15.43 -4.37 -4.43
N ARG A 113 -14.72 -4.62 -3.32
CA ARG A 113 -15.09 -4.17 -1.97
C ARG A 113 -13.85 -3.75 -1.17
N GLY A 114 -14.06 -2.84 -0.21
CA GLY A 114 -13.07 -2.43 0.80
C GLY A 114 -12.05 -1.42 0.32
N VAL A 115 -11.13 -1.02 1.22
CA VAL A 115 -10.12 0.04 0.97
C VAL A 115 -9.24 -0.20 -0.27
N PHE A 116 -9.07 -1.44 -0.70
CA PHE A 116 -8.30 -1.78 -1.91
C PHE A 116 -9.14 -2.35 -3.05
N GLN A 117 -10.47 -2.22 -2.98
CA GLN A 117 -11.40 -2.61 -4.04
C GLN A 117 -11.17 -4.05 -4.56
N TYR A 118 -10.91 -4.98 -3.65
CA TYR A 118 -10.63 -6.37 -4.03
C TYR A 118 -11.86 -7.01 -4.67
N ILE A 119 -11.73 -7.42 -5.93
CA ILE A 119 -12.73 -8.29 -6.58
C ILE A 119 -12.67 -9.70 -6.00
N GLU A 120 -13.80 -10.39 -6.03
CA GLU A 120 -13.96 -11.69 -5.38
C GLU A 120 -12.88 -12.72 -5.78
N PRO A 121 -12.63 -12.99 -7.08
CA PRO A 121 -11.66 -14.03 -7.45
C PRO A 121 -10.25 -13.71 -6.94
N THR A 122 -9.87 -12.44 -7.00
CA THR A 122 -8.56 -11.98 -6.51
C THR A 122 -8.47 -12.13 -4.99
N TRP A 123 -9.52 -11.75 -4.27
CA TRP A 123 -9.56 -11.87 -2.82
C TRP A 123 -9.40 -13.31 -2.35
N LEU A 124 -10.13 -14.25 -2.96
CA LEU A 124 -10.04 -15.67 -2.62
C LEU A 124 -8.65 -16.23 -2.90
N ILE A 125 -8.02 -15.86 -4.02
CA ILE A 125 -6.63 -16.25 -4.32
C ILE A 125 -5.66 -15.72 -3.25
N LEU A 126 -5.82 -14.45 -2.85
CA LEU A 126 -4.97 -13.82 -1.83
C LEU A 126 -5.20 -14.43 -0.44
N MET A 127 -6.44 -14.73 -0.06
CA MET A 127 -6.76 -15.42 1.19
C MET A 127 -6.25 -16.86 1.21
N ASN A 128 -6.31 -17.57 0.09
CA ASN A 128 -5.68 -18.89 -0.02
C ASN A 128 -4.16 -18.80 0.20
N ARG A 129 -3.53 -17.77 -0.37
CA ARG A 129 -2.07 -17.59 -0.32
C ARG A 129 -1.56 -17.09 1.03
N TYR A 130 -2.22 -16.10 1.61
CA TYR A 130 -1.73 -15.35 2.76
C TYR A 130 -2.58 -15.53 4.02
N GLY A 131 -3.80 -16.05 3.90
CA GLY A 131 -4.74 -16.19 5.03
C GLY A 131 -4.12 -16.89 6.23
N GLY A 132 -3.31 -17.94 6.01
CA GLY A 132 -2.57 -18.60 7.09
C GLY A 132 -1.59 -17.69 7.85
N GLN A 133 -0.84 -16.83 7.13
CA GLN A 133 0.14 -15.91 7.73
C GLN A 133 -0.53 -14.77 8.53
N ILE A 134 -1.78 -14.44 8.19
CA ILE A 134 -2.53 -13.35 8.84
C ILE A 134 -3.54 -13.85 9.88
N GLY A 135 -3.54 -15.14 10.22
CA GLY A 135 -4.36 -15.69 11.32
C GLY A 135 -5.61 -16.48 10.89
N TYR A 136 -5.78 -16.72 9.59
CA TYR A 136 -6.91 -17.47 9.01
C TYR A 136 -6.47 -18.77 8.30
N PRO A 137 -5.74 -19.69 8.97
CA PRO A 137 -5.28 -20.93 8.33
C PRO A 137 -6.44 -21.86 7.92
N GLY A 138 -7.59 -21.81 8.61
CA GLY A 138 -8.80 -22.54 8.22
C GLY A 138 -9.36 -22.05 6.90
N TYR A 139 -9.59 -20.75 6.77
CA TYR A 139 -10.09 -20.13 5.54
C TYR A 139 -9.15 -20.33 4.36
N ALA A 140 -7.83 -20.21 4.58
CA ALA A 140 -6.85 -20.44 3.52
C ALA A 140 -6.94 -21.86 2.94
N ARG A 141 -7.14 -22.88 3.79
CA ARG A 141 -7.26 -24.29 3.37
C ARG A 141 -8.59 -24.63 2.70
N ALA A 142 -9.67 -23.95 3.07
CA ALA A 142 -11.00 -24.14 2.50
C ALA A 142 -11.04 -23.73 1.01
N ILE A 143 -10.24 -22.73 0.63
CA ILE A 143 -10.15 -22.25 -0.75
C ILE A 143 -9.24 -23.20 -1.56
N ARG A 144 -9.71 -23.68 -2.70
CA ARG A 144 -8.94 -24.45 -3.67
C ARG A 144 -8.74 -23.66 -4.94
N ILE A 145 -7.59 -23.83 -5.60
CA ILE A 145 -7.30 -23.19 -6.88
C ILE A 145 -7.35 -24.25 -7.98
N SER A 146 -8.21 -24.07 -8.96
CA SER A 146 -8.28 -24.95 -10.14
C SER A 146 -6.95 -24.92 -10.87
N ARG A 147 -6.32 -26.09 -11.04
CA ARG A 147 -5.02 -26.19 -11.73
C ARG A 147 -5.10 -25.80 -13.20
N ARG A 148 -6.26 -26.01 -13.83
CA ARG A 148 -6.47 -25.77 -15.26
C ARG A 148 -6.78 -24.30 -15.54
N GLU A 149 -7.64 -23.70 -14.71
CA GLU A 149 -8.21 -22.39 -15.00
C GLU A 149 -7.66 -21.28 -14.09
N GLY A 150 -7.05 -21.65 -12.96
CA GLY A 150 -6.53 -20.70 -11.97
C GLY A 150 -7.62 -20.03 -11.12
N PHE A 151 -8.89 -20.42 -11.28
CA PHE A 151 -9.98 -19.85 -10.49
C PHE A 151 -10.12 -20.52 -9.12
N PRO A 152 -10.48 -19.73 -8.08
CA PRO A 152 -10.78 -20.25 -6.76
C PRO A 152 -12.13 -20.99 -6.75
N TYR A 153 -12.20 -22.10 -6.00
CA TYR A 153 -13.42 -22.87 -5.77
C TYR A 153 -13.42 -23.47 -4.36
N PHE A 154 -14.59 -23.90 -3.90
CA PHE A 154 -14.80 -24.54 -2.60
C PHE A 154 -15.33 -25.95 -2.81
N LYS A 155 -14.98 -26.87 -1.90
CA LYS A 155 -15.67 -28.16 -1.80
C LYS A 155 -17.04 -27.97 -1.17
N GLU A 156 -17.93 -28.96 -1.30
CA GLU A 156 -19.30 -28.87 -0.78
C GLU A 156 -19.34 -28.54 0.71
N GLU A 157 -18.50 -29.22 1.50
CA GLU A 157 -18.38 -29.02 2.95
C GLU A 157 -17.89 -27.62 3.34
N ASP A 158 -17.14 -26.95 2.46
CA ASP A 158 -16.51 -25.65 2.72
C ASP A 158 -17.29 -24.47 2.11
N LYS A 159 -18.31 -24.73 1.28
CA LYS A 159 -19.11 -23.67 0.61
C LYS A 159 -19.68 -22.62 1.58
N PRO A 160 -20.17 -22.96 2.78
CA PRO A 160 -20.68 -21.96 3.72
C PRO A 160 -19.64 -20.91 4.14
N LEU A 161 -18.34 -21.25 4.12
CA LEU A 161 -17.26 -20.33 4.52
C LEU A 161 -17.00 -19.23 3.49
N ARG A 162 -17.48 -19.39 2.25
CA ARG A 162 -17.19 -18.48 1.16
C ARG A 162 -17.59 -17.04 1.49
N ASP A 163 -18.78 -16.85 2.03
CA ASP A 163 -19.31 -15.51 2.28
C ASP A 163 -18.62 -14.84 3.48
N GLU A 164 -18.26 -15.62 4.51
CA GLU A 164 -17.42 -15.15 5.62
C GLU A 164 -16.06 -14.66 5.12
N ILE A 165 -15.42 -15.44 4.25
CA ILE A 165 -14.12 -15.08 3.66
C ILE A 165 -14.27 -13.81 2.84
N LEU A 166 -15.32 -13.68 2.03
CA LEU A 166 -15.54 -12.50 1.20
C LEU A 166 -15.88 -11.24 2.01
N ALA A 167 -16.51 -11.39 3.18
CA ALA A 167 -16.80 -10.29 4.09
C ALA A 167 -15.54 -9.66 4.68
N LEU A 168 -14.45 -10.43 4.85
CA LEU A 168 -13.16 -9.91 5.34
C LEU A 168 -12.54 -8.83 4.44
N ARG A 169 -13.04 -8.61 3.21
CA ARG A 169 -12.65 -7.46 2.39
C ARG A 169 -13.01 -6.12 3.03
N HIS A 170 -14.02 -6.10 3.89
CA HIS A 170 -14.46 -4.92 4.63
C HIS A 170 -13.69 -4.72 5.95
N ASP A 171 -12.91 -5.71 6.39
CA ASP A 171 -12.04 -5.57 7.55
C ASP A 171 -10.72 -4.91 7.13
N ASP A 172 -10.54 -3.63 7.48
CA ASP A 172 -9.39 -2.84 7.06
C ASP A 172 -8.06 -3.46 7.52
N ASN A 173 -8.00 -4.12 8.69
CA ASN A 173 -6.77 -4.77 9.18
C ASN A 173 -6.38 -5.94 8.27
N THR A 174 -7.33 -6.82 7.96
CA THR A 174 -7.14 -7.97 7.08
C THR A 174 -6.80 -7.53 5.67
N ALA A 175 -7.57 -6.58 5.11
CA ALA A 175 -7.33 -6.02 3.78
C ALA A 175 -5.94 -5.37 3.65
N ALA A 176 -5.50 -4.63 4.69
CA ALA A 176 -4.18 -4.01 4.77
C ALA A 176 -3.05 -5.03 4.84
N LEU A 177 -3.19 -6.07 5.67
CA LEU A 177 -2.19 -7.13 5.76
C LEU A 177 -2.07 -7.92 4.46
N ILE A 178 -3.20 -8.30 3.85
CA ILE A 178 -3.20 -8.93 2.53
C ILE A 178 -2.49 -8.04 1.51
N LYS A 179 -2.76 -6.72 1.50
CA LYS A 179 -2.11 -5.80 0.57
C LYS A 179 -0.61 -5.75 0.79
N ALA A 180 -0.17 -5.69 2.04
CA ALA A 180 1.24 -5.62 2.39
C ALA A 180 1.99 -6.88 1.93
N TYR A 181 1.48 -8.08 2.21
CA TYR A 181 2.09 -9.32 1.72
C TYR A 181 2.08 -9.41 0.18
N GLN A 182 0.98 -8.98 -0.45
CA GLN A 182 0.92 -8.87 -1.90
C GLN A 182 2.01 -7.95 -2.46
N ILE A 183 2.24 -6.79 -1.85
CA ILE A 183 3.30 -5.85 -2.26
C ILE A 183 4.66 -6.52 -2.20
N ILE A 184 4.99 -7.25 -1.13
CA ILE A 184 6.30 -7.92 -0.99
C ILE A 184 6.54 -8.88 -2.18
N GLU A 185 5.56 -9.73 -2.50
CA GLU A 185 5.69 -10.65 -3.63
C GLU A 185 5.76 -9.90 -4.97
N GLU A 186 4.91 -8.89 -5.16
CA GLU A 186 4.93 -8.04 -6.36
C GLU A 186 6.27 -7.35 -6.55
N THR A 187 6.88 -6.81 -5.48
CA THR A 187 8.19 -6.16 -5.52
C THR A 187 9.25 -7.12 -6.06
N ASN A 188 9.30 -8.35 -5.55
CA ASN A 188 10.25 -9.36 -6.01
C ASN A 188 10.08 -9.66 -7.50
N VAL A 189 8.83 -9.86 -7.96
CA VAL A 189 8.53 -10.14 -9.37
C VAL A 189 8.87 -8.94 -10.27
N ILE A 190 8.55 -7.72 -9.86
CA ILE A 190 8.84 -6.51 -10.63
C ILE A 190 10.36 -6.26 -10.72
N ALA A 191 11.11 -6.52 -9.66
CA ALA A 191 12.57 -6.37 -9.66
C ALA A 191 13.23 -7.20 -10.77
N GLU A 192 12.72 -8.42 -11.04
CA GLU A 192 13.16 -9.23 -12.18
C GLU A 192 12.89 -8.55 -13.52
N TYR A 193 11.70 -7.97 -13.70
CA TYR A 193 11.32 -7.25 -14.92
C TYR A 193 12.20 -6.01 -15.15
N LYS A 194 12.61 -5.36 -14.07
CA LYS A 194 13.47 -4.18 -14.07
C LYS A 194 14.96 -4.50 -14.12
N ARG A 195 15.34 -5.78 -14.18
CA ARG A 195 16.74 -6.25 -14.21
C ARG A 195 17.55 -5.75 -13.01
N GLY A 196 16.98 -5.86 -11.81
CA GLY A 196 17.63 -5.49 -10.56
C GLY A 196 17.63 -3.99 -10.23
N LYS A 197 17.02 -3.13 -11.07
CA LYS A 197 16.80 -1.73 -10.69
C LYS A 197 15.73 -1.63 -9.61
N GLU A 198 15.86 -0.60 -8.77
CA GLU A 198 14.92 -0.27 -7.68
C GLU A 198 13.46 -0.27 -8.17
N VAL A 199 12.57 -0.88 -7.37
CA VAL A 199 11.12 -0.92 -7.62
C VAL A 199 10.48 0.30 -6.97
N THR A 200 9.75 1.07 -7.76
CA THR A 200 9.10 2.32 -7.34
C THR A 200 7.57 2.14 -7.23
N ALA A 201 6.90 3.10 -6.61
CA ALA A 201 5.44 3.16 -6.57
C ALA A 201 4.80 3.15 -7.97
N THR A 202 5.46 3.78 -8.96
CA THR A 202 5.02 3.75 -10.37
C THR A 202 5.01 2.33 -10.92
N ASP A 203 5.99 1.52 -10.56
CA ASP A 203 6.06 0.14 -11.04
C ASP A 203 4.95 -0.73 -10.42
N HIS A 204 4.68 -0.57 -9.12
CA HIS A 204 3.52 -1.20 -8.48
C HIS A 204 2.20 -0.77 -9.12
N TYR A 205 2.07 0.49 -9.54
CA TYR A 205 0.87 0.96 -10.20
C TYR A 205 0.72 0.39 -11.62
N ILE A 206 1.81 0.30 -12.38
CA ILE A 206 1.82 -0.39 -13.69
C ILE A 206 1.43 -1.86 -13.53
N ALA A 207 2.01 -2.55 -12.54
CA ALA A 207 1.70 -3.95 -12.25
C ALA A 207 0.24 -4.16 -11.85
N HIS A 208 -0.32 -3.25 -11.05
CA HIS A 208 -1.73 -3.29 -10.68
C HIS A 208 -2.64 -3.11 -11.91
N MET A 209 -2.40 -2.08 -12.73
CA MET A 209 -3.25 -1.75 -13.88
C MET A 209 -3.16 -2.77 -15.04
N LEU A 210 -1.99 -3.38 -15.24
CA LEU A 210 -1.75 -4.32 -16.34
C LEU A 210 -1.84 -5.79 -15.90
N GLY A 211 -1.75 -6.06 -14.60
CA GLY A 211 -1.39 -7.38 -14.09
C GLY A 211 0.09 -7.71 -14.36
N LEU A 212 0.68 -8.54 -13.50
CA LEU A 212 2.11 -8.90 -13.55
C LEU A 212 2.54 -9.49 -14.91
N LYS A 213 1.67 -10.29 -15.55
CA LYS A 213 1.98 -10.93 -16.84
C LYS A 213 2.17 -9.91 -17.97
N LEU A 214 1.29 -8.92 -18.09
CA LEU A 214 1.40 -7.91 -19.13
C LEU A 214 2.47 -6.87 -18.77
N ALA A 215 2.64 -6.57 -17.48
CA ALA A 215 3.73 -5.71 -16.99
C ALA A 215 5.10 -6.24 -17.43
N LYS A 216 5.35 -7.56 -17.37
CA LYS A 216 6.58 -8.18 -17.91
C LYS A 216 6.86 -7.77 -19.36
N GLY A 217 5.84 -7.85 -20.22
CA GLY A 217 5.94 -7.44 -21.63
C GLY A 217 6.18 -5.93 -21.78
N PHE A 218 5.50 -5.13 -20.96
CA PHE A 218 5.69 -3.68 -20.93
C PHE A 218 7.15 -3.30 -20.59
N TYR A 219 7.73 -3.88 -19.54
CA TYR A 219 9.13 -3.65 -19.17
C TYR A 219 10.11 -4.18 -20.22
N ALA A 220 9.81 -5.30 -20.88
CA ALA A 220 10.65 -5.79 -21.98
C ALA A 220 10.75 -4.76 -23.13
N LEU A 221 9.64 -4.09 -23.47
CA LEU A 221 9.63 -3.02 -24.47
C LEU A 221 10.37 -1.77 -23.97
N LYS A 222 10.12 -1.35 -22.72
CA LYS A 222 10.77 -0.19 -22.11
C LYS A 222 12.28 -0.37 -22.01
N ASN A 223 12.75 -1.52 -21.52
CA ASN A 223 14.17 -1.82 -21.32
C ASN A 223 14.96 -1.90 -22.64
N ARG A 224 14.29 -2.23 -23.75
CA ARG A 224 14.86 -2.23 -25.10
C ARG A 224 14.70 -0.88 -25.82
N ASN A 225 14.11 0.13 -25.15
CA ASN A 225 13.77 1.43 -25.74
C ASN A 225 12.96 1.31 -27.05
N MET A 226 12.04 0.34 -27.10
CA MET A 226 11.22 0.11 -28.30
C MET A 226 10.31 1.30 -28.56
N ARG A 227 10.43 1.91 -29.74
CA ARG A 227 9.61 3.07 -30.14
C ARG A 227 8.18 2.68 -30.56
N LYS A 228 7.93 1.40 -30.83
CA LYS A 228 6.60 0.89 -31.19
C LYS A 228 5.60 1.21 -30.07
N PRO A 229 4.47 1.89 -30.36
CA PRO A 229 3.47 2.18 -29.36
C PRO A 229 2.85 0.92 -28.75
N VAL A 230 2.55 0.97 -27.44
CA VAL A 230 1.94 -0.16 -26.70
C VAL A 230 0.58 -0.51 -27.27
N ALA A 231 -0.20 0.50 -27.70
CA ALA A 231 -1.50 0.32 -28.32
C ALA A 231 -1.48 -0.48 -29.64
N TYR A 232 -0.33 -0.61 -30.30
CA TYR A 232 -0.17 -1.35 -31.56
C TYR A 232 0.31 -2.80 -31.36
N LEU A 233 0.32 -3.29 -30.12
CA LEU A 233 0.59 -4.70 -29.83
C LEU A 233 -0.65 -5.55 -30.14
N LYS A 234 -0.44 -6.70 -30.78
CA LYS A 234 -1.54 -7.58 -31.22
C LYS A 234 -2.13 -8.46 -30.11
N ASN A 235 -1.57 -8.40 -28.90
CA ASN A 235 -2.05 -9.17 -27.76
C ASN A 235 -3.45 -8.67 -27.31
N PRO A 236 -4.48 -9.52 -27.28
CA PRO A 236 -5.84 -9.10 -26.92
C PRO A 236 -5.95 -8.44 -25.55
N GLN A 237 -5.29 -8.99 -24.53
CA GLN A 237 -5.33 -8.47 -23.17
C GLN A 237 -4.64 -7.09 -23.05
N ILE A 238 -3.57 -6.85 -23.82
CA ILE A 238 -2.98 -5.50 -23.91
C ILE A 238 -3.96 -4.53 -24.55
N ARG A 239 -4.65 -4.93 -25.63
CA ARG A 239 -5.64 -4.04 -26.29
C ARG A 239 -6.74 -3.66 -25.32
N GLU A 240 -7.27 -4.61 -24.56
CA GLU A 240 -8.26 -4.37 -23.51
C GLU A 240 -7.73 -3.40 -22.44
N ALA A 241 -6.54 -3.67 -21.87
CA ALA A 241 -5.93 -2.79 -20.88
C ALA A 241 -5.71 -1.37 -21.40
N VAL A 242 -5.32 -1.23 -22.69
CA VAL A 242 -5.15 0.06 -23.36
C VAL A 242 -6.48 0.77 -23.56
N MET A 243 -7.54 0.06 -23.96
CA MET A 243 -8.88 0.63 -24.17
C MET A 243 -9.49 1.15 -22.86
N LEU A 244 -9.34 0.39 -21.77
CA LEU A 244 -9.84 0.77 -20.45
C LEU A 244 -9.04 1.95 -19.85
N ASN A 245 -7.80 2.14 -20.29
CA ASN A 245 -6.87 3.07 -19.67
C ASN A 245 -6.15 3.99 -20.66
N LYS A 246 -6.88 4.49 -21.67
CA LYS A 246 -6.32 5.27 -22.79
C LYS A 246 -5.38 6.39 -22.36
N ARG A 247 -5.66 7.07 -21.25
CA ARG A 247 -4.85 8.18 -20.69
C ARG A 247 -3.37 7.81 -20.45
N PHE A 248 -3.05 6.54 -20.22
CA PHE A 248 -1.67 6.09 -20.02
C PHE A 248 -0.96 5.68 -21.31
N PHE A 249 -1.72 5.40 -22.37
CA PHE A 249 -1.20 4.86 -23.63
C PHE A 249 -1.32 5.82 -24.80
N TYR A 250 -1.95 6.97 -24.59
CA TYR A 250 -2.13 8.03 -25.57
C TYR A 250 -1.85 9.40 -24.96
N LYS A 251 -1.37 10.34 -25.77
CA LYS A 251 -1.33 11.78 -25.46
C LYS A 251 -1.84 12.53 -26.68
N ASP A 252 -2.89 13.34 -26.54
CA ASP A 252 -3.47 14.12 -27.65
C ASP A 252 -3.80 13.21 -28.87
N ASN A 253 -4.45 12.07 -28.60
CA ASN A 253 -4.72 10.97 -29.55
C ASN A 253 -3.50 10.30 -30.19
N ARG A 254 -2.26 10.72 -29.88
CA ARG A 254 -1.04 10.06 -30.32
C ARG A 254 -0.71 8.87 -29.42
N PRO A 255 -0.57 7.64 -29.95
CA PRO A 255 -0.23 6.48 -29.15
C PRO A 255 1.23 6.54 -28.67
N LEU A 256 1.46 6.02 -27.47
CA LEU A 256 2.72 6.13 -26.74
C LEU A 256 3.50 4.81 -26.73
N SER A 257 4.83 4.92 -26.84
CA SER A 257 5.75 3.82 -26.53
C SER A 257 5.73 3.47 -25.03
N ALA A 258 6.28 2.32 -24.64
CA ALA A 258 6.34 1.92 -23.23
C ALA A 258 7.07 2.95 -22.35
N ALA A 259 8.15 3.56 -22.85
CA ALA A 259 8.86 4.62 -22.13
C ALA A 259 7.99 5.87 -21.93
N GLN A 260 7.24 6.29 -22.95
CA GLN A 260 6.34 7.44 -22.86
C GLN A 260 5.12 7.15 -21.99
N SER A 261 4.58 5.93 -22.04
CA SER A 261 3.51 5.48 -21.16
C SER A 261 3.93 5.44 -19.70
N TYR A 262 5.15 4.99 -19.41
CA TYR A 262 5.71 5.01 -18.06
C TYR A 262 5.65 6.43 -17.45
N VAL A 263 6.01 7.46 -18.22
CA VAL A 263 5.91 8.86 -17.78
C VAL A 263 4.46 9.27 -17.47
N GLN A 264 3.46 8.73 -18.17
CA GLN A 264 2.05 9.01 -17.83
C GLN A 264 1.62 8.35 -16.52
N PHE A 265 2.06 7.11 -16.27
CA PHE A 265 1.84 6.43 -15.00
C PHE A 265 2.53 7.18 -13.84
N GLU A 266 3.79 7.54 -14.03
CA GLU A 266 4.58 8.30 -13.06
C GLU A 266 3.93 9.64 -12.72
N LYS A 267 3.44 10.39 -13.71
CA LYS A 267 2.68 11.62 -13.47
C LYS A 267 1.42 11.39 -12.64
N SER A 268 0.74 10.25 -12.81
CA SER A 268 -0.45 9.93 -12.03
C SER A 268 -0.12 9.60 -10.60
N VAL A 269 0.93 8.81 -10.37
CA VAL A 269 1.44 8.48 -9.04
C VAL A 269 1.96 9.74 -8.34
N GLN A 270 2.74 10.57 -9.02
CA GLN A 270 3.28 11.80 -8.44
C GLN A 270 2.16 12.77 -8.04
N ARG A 271 1.11 12.91 -8.84
CA ARG A 271 -0.05 13.74 -8.45
C ARG A 271 -0.68 13.26 -7.15
N GLU A 272 -0.77 11.96 -6.96
CA GLU A 272 -1.35 11.40 -5.74
C GLU A 272 -0.41 11.54 -4.55
N LEU A 273 0.90 11.29 -4.73
CA LEU A 273 1.91 11.54 -3.70
C LEU A 273 1.91 13.00 -3.25
N VAL A 274 1.79 13.96 -4.17
CA VAL A 274 1.67 15.39 -3.80
C VAL A 274 0.45 15.66 -2.94
N LYS A 275 -0.70 14.99 -3.16
CA LYS A 275 -1.86 15.13 -2.28
C LYS A 275 -1.55 14.59 -0.88
N ILE A 276 -0.92 13.42 -0.80
CA ILE A 276 -0.51 12.79 0.45
C ILE A 276 0.46 13.68 1.22
N GLU A 277 1.48 14.24 0.54
CA GLU A 277 2.41 15.20 1.11
C GLU A 277 1.70 16.47 1.60
N ASN A 278 0.73 16.99 0.85
CA ASN A 278 -0.04 18.16 1.27
C ASN A 278 -0.87 17.86 2.52
N VAL A 279 -1.46 16.67 2.63
CA VAL A 279 -2.13 16.24 3.86
C VAL A 279 -1.14 16.23 5.03
N ALA A 280 0.06 15.69 4.85
CA ALA A 280 1.10 15.74 5.89
C ALA A 280 1.44 17.18 6.30
N ARG A 281 1.65 18.07 5.33
CA ARG A 281 2.02 19.48 5.59
C ARG A 281 0.93 20.28 6.29
N TYR A 282 -0.33 20.13 5.87
CA TYR A 282 -1.41 21.03 6.29
C TYR A 282 -2.33 20.47 7.38
N ASN A 283 -2.30 19.16 7.61
CA ASN A 283 -3.11 18.50 8.65
C ASN A 283 -2.27 18.01 9.84
N GLY A 284 -0.99 18.41 9.86
CA GLY A 284 0.02 17.96 10.81
C GLY A 284 0.21 18.79 12.09
N ASN A 285 -0.65 19.78 12.42
CA ASN A 285 -0.48 20.59 13.65
C ASN A 285 -1.78 21.34 14.07
N PRO A 286 -1.99 21.83 15.33
CA PRO A 286 -2.02 21.16 16.63
C PRO A 286 -3.11 21.72 17.60
N ALA A 287 -4.10 20.92 18.01
CA ALA A 287 -4.74 21.08 19.34
C ALA A 287 -4.10 20.14 20.39
N CYS A 288 -2.99 19.51 20.00
CA CYS A 288 -2.04 18.78 20.84
C CYS A 288 -0.63 19.30 20.47
N THR A 289 -0.45 20.61 20.52
CA THR A 289 0.88 21.22 20.55
C THR A 289 1.40 20.93 21.93
N TYR A 290 2.67 20.52 22.03
CA TYR A 290 3.40 20.76 23.26
C TYR A 290 3.14 22.21 23.68
N ALA A 291 2.56 22.35 24.88
CA ALA A 291 2.60 23.57 25.62
C ALA A 291 4.01 24.15 25.51
N GLN A 292 4.09 25.40 25.07
CA GLN A 292 5.13 26.35 25.44
C GLN A 292 6.46 25.70 25.87
N ALA A 293 7.28 25.31 24.90
CA ALA A 293 8.72 25.37 25.11
C ALA A 293 9.11 26.84 24.96
N SER A 294 8.88 27.60 26.03
CA SER A 294 9.53 28.87 26.26
C SER A 294 11.03 28.61 26.26
N ILE A 295 11.74 29.22 25.32
CA ILE A 295 13.18 29.38 25.41
C ILE A 295 13.37 30.77 26.02
N GLU A 296 13.71 30.80 27.30
CA GLU A 296 14.64 31.82 27.83
C GLU A 296 16.06 31.38 27.48
#